data_AF-A0A8J3DGW7-F1
#
_entry.id   AF-A0A8J3DGW7-F1
#
_cell.length_a   1.000
_cell.length_b   1.000
_cell.length_c   1.000
_cell.angle_alpha   90.00
_cell.angle_beta   90.00
_cell.angle_gamma   90.00
#
_symmetry.space_group_name_H-M   'P 1'
#
loop_
_entity.id
_entity.type
_entity.pdbx_description
1 polymer ?
#
loop_
_entity_poly.entity_id
_entity_poly.type
_entity_poly.pdbx_seq_one_letter_code
_entity_poly.pdbx_strand_id
1 'polypeptide(L)'
;MITQGQIYETNTDIPIICMTSWRAPFTGGHDRILKKGEKFKVSHDPAEKASAVYCDPLRYKELHKKMVPRGDRMRFWVYAGYYFCIKLEIIRNECKLVEE
;
A
#
# COMPACT_ATOMS: atom_id res chain seq x y z
N MET A 1 -8.59 7.51 15.20
CA MET A 1 -7.13 7.27 15.10
C MET A 1 -6.92 6.19 14.05
N ILE A 2 -5.89 6.29 13.21
CA ILE A 2 -5.59 5.23 12.23
C ILE A 2 -4.72 4.19 12.96
N THR A 3 -5.16 2.95 13.02
CA THR A 3 -4.52 1.85 13.76
C THR A 3 -4.37 0.61 12.89
N GLN A 4 -3.49 -0.30 13.31
CA GLN A 4 -3.30 -1.60 12.67
C GLN A 4 -4.62 -2.36 12.56
N GLY A 5 -4.80 -3.09 11.46
CA GLY A 5 -5.97 -3.95 11.24
C GLY A 5 -7.13 -3.25 10.52
N GLN A 6 -7.28 -1.94 10.70
CA GLN A 6 -8.33 -1.17 10.06
C GLN A 6 -8.28 -1.25 8.53
N ILE A 7 -9.44 -1.40 7.91
CA ILE A 7 -9.59 -1.44 6.46
C ILE A 7 -10.24 -0.15 5.98
N TYR A 8 -9.61 0.48 5.00
CA TYR A 8 -10.09 1.69 4.35
C TYR A 8 -10.41 1.43 2.88
N GLU A 9 -11.41 2.15 2.39
CA GLU A 9 -11.77 2.22 0.96
C GLU A 9 -11.52 3.64 0.45
N THR A 10 -10.89 3.73 -0.73
CA THR A 10 -10.59 5.01 -1.39
C THR A 10 -11.86 5.65 -1.98
N ASN A 11 -12.13 6.92 -1.65
CA ASN A 11 -13.27 7.66 -2.19
C ASN A 11 -12.95 8.33 -3.54
N THR A 12 -11.67 8.58 -3.80
CA THR A 12 -11.10 9.19 -5.02
C THR A 12 -9.88 8.38 -5.48
N ASP A 13 -9.33 8.72 -6.65
CA ASP A 13 -8.03 8.20 -7.07
C ASP A 13 -6.95 8.88 -6.22
N ILE A 14 -6.14 8.09 -5.50
CA ILE A 14 -5.13 8.62 -4.58
C ILE A 14 -3.70 8.26 -5.01
N PRO A 15 -2.73 9.17 -4.82
CA PRO A 15 -1.33 8.85 -5.01
C PRO A 15 -0.83 7.99 -3.85
N ILE A 16 -0.08 6.94 -4.20
CA ILE A 16 0.57 6.03 -3.26
C ILE A 16 1.99 5.73 -3.72
N ILE A 17 2.82 5.24 -2.81
CA ILE A 17 4.06 4.55 -3.18
C ILE A 17 3.82 3.05 -3.06
N CYS A 18 3.96 2.34 -4.18
CA CYS A 18 4.00 0.88 -4.19
C CYS A 18 5.41 0.42 -3.84
N MET A 19 5.59 -0.07 -2.63
CA MET A 19 6.86 -0.56 -2.11
C MET A 19 7.06 -2.01 -2.56
N THR A 20 8.24 -2.34 -3.09
CA THR A 20 8.61 -3.73 -3.42
C THR A 20 9.53 -4.29 -2.34
N SER A 21 9.19 -5.48 -1.87
CA SER A 21 9.96 -6.23 -0.87
C SER A 21 10.86 -7.25 -1.57
N TRP A 22 12.08 -7.38 -1.06
CA TRP A 22 13.13 -8.21 -1.65
C TRP A 22 13.86 -9.00 -0.56
N ARG A 23 14.30 -10.21 -0.89
CA ARG A 23 15.22 -11.05 -0.10
C ARG A 23 16.67 -10.59 -0.34
N ALA A 24 16.88 -9.28 -0.26
CA ALA A 24 18.13 -8.57 -0.51
C ALA A 24 18.08 -7.24 0.26
N PRO A 25 19.22 -6.59 0.57
CA PRO A 25 19.25 -5.28 1.22
C PRO A 25 18.87 -4.17 0.22
N PHE A 26 17.68 -4.27 -0.35
CA PHE A 26 17.12 -3.32 -1.29
C PHE A 26 15.65 -3.10 -0.96
N THR A 27 15.28 -1.84 -0.81
CA THR A 27 13.89 -1.43 -0.71
C THR A 27 13.61 -0.49 -1.88
N GLY A 28 12.78 -0.97 -2.81
CA GLY A 28 12.34 -0.19 -3.96
C GLY A 28 10.94 0.39 -3.72
N GLY A 29 10.63 1.49 -4.39
CA GLY A 29 9.31 2.10 -4.36
C GLY A 29 8.97 2.66 -5.73
N HIS A 30 7.70 2.59 -6.12
CA HIS A 30 7.20 3.15 -7.36
C HIS A 30 6.00 4.04 -7.08
N ASP A 31 6.02 5.26 -7.60
CA ASP A 31 4.83 6.12 -7.56
C ASP A 31 3.71 5.50 -8.39
N ARG A 32 2.54 5.37 -7.77
CA ARG A 32 1.34 4.77 -8.39
C ARG A 32 0.09 5.52 -7.96
N ILE A 33 -0.98 5.27 -8.70
CA ILE A 33 -2.32 5.71 -8.35
C ILE A 33 -3.13 4.50 -7.90
N LEU A 34 -3.63 4.52 -6.67
CA LEU A 34 -4.63 3.59 -6.21
C LEU A 34 -6.01 4.14 -6.62
N LYS A 35 -6.76 3.35 -7.38
CA LYS A 35 -8.03 3.79 -7.97
C LYS A 35 -9.14 3.85 -6.94
N LYS A 36 -10.07 4.79 -7.14
CA LYS A 36 -11.31 4.89 -6.36
C LYS A 36 -11.99 3.53 -6.19
N GLY A 37 -12.45 3.24 -4.97
CA GLY A 37 -13.13 2.00 -4.60
C GLY A 37 -12.19 0.85 -4.23
N GLU A 38 -10.87 1.00 -4.42
CA GLU A 38 -9.91 0.02 -3.94
C GLU A 38 -9.79 0.07 -2.41
N LYS A 39 -9.57 -1.10 -1.81
CA LYS A 39 -9.44 -1.28 -0.36
C LYS A 39 -8.03 -1.69 0.04
N PHE A 40 -7.59 -1.18 1.19
CA PHE A 40 -6.32 -1.54 1.81
C PHE A 40 -6.47 -1.67 3.33
N LYS A 41 -5.61 -2.49 3.93
CA LYS A 41 -5.57 -2.72 5.38
C LYS A 41 -4.33 -2.07 5.96
N VAL A 42 -4.44 -1.36 7.08
CA VAL A 42 -3.28 -0.80 7.80
C VAL A 42 -2.45 -1.96 8.38
N SER A 43 -1.18 -2.06 7.98
CA SER A 43 -0.33 -3.20 8.34
C SER A 43 0.23 -3.10 9.75
N HIS A 44 0.52 -1.88 10.23
CA HIS A 44 1.10 -1.61 11.54
C HIS A 44 0.58 -0.28 12.08
N ASP A 45 0.58 -0.11 13.40
CA ASP A 45 0.25 1.16 14.01
C ASP A 45 1.25 2.23 13.55
N PRO A 46 0.78 3.38 13.03
CA PRO A 46 1.67 4.47 12.69
C PRO A 46 2.34 5.00 13.96
N ALA A 47 3.66 5.19 13.89
CA ALA A 47 4.39 5.88 14.95
C ALA A 47 3.82 7.30 15.16
N GLU A 48 3.94 7.83 16.37
CA GLU A 48 3.29 9.09 16.79
C GLU A 48 3.51 10.28 15.82
N LYS A 49 4.69 10.36 15.19
CA LYS A 49 5.08 11.43 14.26
C LYS A 49 5.17 10.98 12.80
N ALA A 50 4.64 9.81 12.47
CA ALA A 50 4.66 9.30 11.11
C ALA A 50 3.81 10.20 10.19
N SER A 51 4.29 10.46 8.97
CA SER A 51 3.54 11.17 7.93
C SER A 51 2.80 10.22 6.98
N ALA A 52 3.17 8.94 7.00
CA ALA A 52 2.62 7.87 6.18
C ALA A 52 2.61 6.56 6.96
N VAL A 53 1.84 5.60 6.46
CA VAL A 53 1.71 4.27 7.06
C VAL A 53 1.78 3.19 5.98
N TYR A 54 2.26 2.02 6.36
CA TYR A 54 2.28 0.86 5.48
C TYR A 54 0.93 0.15 5.49
N CYS A 55 0.49 -0.23 4.30
CA CYS A 55 -0.79 -0.88 4.09
C CYS A 55 -0.69 -2.07 3.15
N ASP A 56 -1.48 -3.11 3.43
CA ASP A 56 -1.61 -4.29 2.58
C ASP A 56 -2.78 -4.15 1.61
N PRO A 57 -2.61 -4.45 0.30
CA PRO A 57 -3.71 -4.47 -0.65
C PRO A 57 -4.64 -5.66 -0.39
N LEU A 58 -5.95 -5.42 -0.29
CA LEU A 58 -6.91 -6.53 -0.16
C LEU A 58 -7.02 -7.34 -1.45
N ARG A 59 -6.98 -6.67 -2.61
CA ARG A 59 -6.98 -7.29 -3.95
C ARG A 59 -5.57 -7.64 -4.43
N TYR A 60 -4.79 -8.29 -3.56
CA TYR A 60 -3.34 -8.46 -3.72
C TYR A 60 -2.94 -8.98 -5.10
N LYS A 61 -3.54 -10.08 -5.58
CA LYS A 61 -3.15 -10.73 -6.86
C LYS A 61 -3.44 -9.85 -8.08
N GLU A 62 -4.54 -9.11 -8.06
CA GLU A 62 -5.00 -8.32 -9.20
C GLU A 62 -4.22 -7.00 -9.29
N LEU A 63 -4.04 -6.35 -8.14
CA LEU A 63 -3.24 -5.13 -8.02
C LEU A 63 -1.76 -5.39 -8.29
N HIS A 64 -1.24 -6.58 -7.97
CA HIS A 64 0.17 -6.92 -8.19
C HIS A 64 0.62 -6.70 -9.65
N LYS A 65 -0.22 -7.09 -10.62
CA LYS A 65 0.09 -6.93 -12.05
C LYS A 65 0.09 -5.46 -12.49
N LYS A 66 -0.71 -4.62 -11.84
CA LYS A 66 -0.89 -3.20 -12.16
C LYS A 66 0.15 -2.32 -11.44
N MET A 67 0.49 -2.67 -10.21
CA MET A 67 1.32 -1.83 -9.33
C MET A 67 2.81 -2.14 -9.48
N VAL A 68 3.18 -3.40 -9.71
CA VAL A 68 4.57 -3.83 -9.75
C VAL A 68 5.03 -4.06 -11.19
N PRO A 69 6.15 -3.43 -11.62
CA PRO A 69 6.70 -3.65 -12.96
C PRO A 69 6.95 -5.13 -13.26
N ARG A 70 6.75 -5.51 -14.51
CA ARG A 70 6.98 -6.91 -14.94
C ARG A 70 8.41 -7.37 -14.64
N GLY A 71 9.40 -6.50 -14.83
CA GLY A 71 10.81 -6.79 -14.55
C GLY A 71 11.04 -7.23 -13.11
N ASP A 72 10.43 -6.53 -12.15
CA ASP A 72 10.52 -6.88 -10.73
C ASP A 72 9.82 -8.22 -10.45
N ARG A 73 8.60 -8.39 -10.98
CA ARG A 73 7.79 -9.62 -10.79
C ARG A 73 8.46 -10.88 -11.33
N MET A 74 9.34 -10.77 -12.32
CA MET A 74 10.03 -11.91 -12.92
C MET A 74 11.28 -12.34 -12.13
N ARG A 75 11.74 -11.57 -11.14
CA ARG A 75 12.91 -11.90 -10.31
C ARG A 75 12.51 -12.81 -9.14
N PHE A 76 11.88 -13.94 -9.44
CA PHE A 76 11.21 -14.82 -8.48
C PHE A 76 12.07 -15.34 -7.32
N TRP A 77 13.39 -15.44 -7.51
CA TRP A 77 14.32 -15.88 -6.45
C TRP A 77 14.47 -14.86 -5.31
N VAL A 78 14.34 -13.57 -5.62
CA VAL A 78 14.64 -12.47 -4.69
C VAL A 78 13.45 -11.56 -4.42
N TYR A 79 12.46 -11.51 -5.31
CA TYR A 79 11.25 -10.72 -5.10
C TYR A 79 10.34 -11.40 -4.07
N ALA A 80 9.96 -10.67 -3.02
CA ALA A 80 9.18 -11.21 -1.89
C ALA A 80 7.73 -10.69 -1.85
N GLY A 81 7.39 -9.68 -2.65
CA GLY A 81 6.04 -9.12 -2.69
C GLY A 81 6.04 -7.60 -2.71
N TYR A 82 4.87 -7.03 -2.42
CA TYR A 82 4.69 -5.58 -2.40
C TYR A 82 3.65 -5.17 -1.37
N TYR A 83 3.71 -3.90 -0.98
CA TYR A 83 2.79 -3.25 -0.07
C TYR A 83 2.69 -1.76 -0.44
N PHE A 84 1.79 -1.03 0.20
CA PHE A 84 1.61 0.40 -0.03
C PHE A 84 2.23 1.20 1.10
N CYS A 85 2.75 2.37 0.76
CA CYS A 85 3.02 3.45 1.69
C CYS A 85 2.07 4.60 1.33
N ILE A 86 1.17 4.95 2.25
CA ILE A 86 0.11 5.93 2.01
C ILE A 86 0.22 7.02 3.08
N LYS A 87 0.17 8.29 2.65
CA LYS A 87 0.19 9.43 3.57
C LYS A 87 -1.04 9.40 4.46
N LEU A 88 -0.85 9.61 5.77
CA LEU A 88 -1.95 9.61 6.73
C LEU A 88 -2.99 10.70 6.44
N GLU A 89 -2.56 11.85 5.91
CA GLU A 89 -3.44 12.93 5.47
C GLU A 89 -4.40 12.47 4.36
N ILE A 90 -3.91 11.71 3.37
CA ILE A 90 -4.74 11.16 2.30
C ILE A 90 -5.77 10.17 2.87
N ILE A 91 -5.35 9.30 3.79
CA ILE A 91 -6.29 8.35 4.42
C ILE A 91 -7.41 9.09 5.15
N ARG A 92 -7.08 10.18 5.86
CA ARG A 92 -8.06 10.98 6.62
C ARG A 92 -9.03 11.74 5.71
N ASN A 93 -8.55 12.26 4.58
CA ASN A 93 -9.32 13.19 3.75
C ASN A 93 -10.04 12.48 2.58
N GLU A 94 -9.44 11.42 2.03
CA GLU A 94 -9.84 10.82 0.74
C GLU A 94 -10.26 9.35 0.88
N CYS A 95 -10.28 8.79 2.08
CA CYS A 95 -10.69 7.41 2.33
C CYS A 95 -11.77 7.32 3.41
N LYS A 96 -12.56 6.26 3.37
CA LYS A 96 -13.54 5.91 4.41
C LYS A 96 -13.12 4.63 5.11
N LEU A 97 -13.25 4.60 6.44
CA LEU A 97 -13.11 3.38 7.23
C LEU A 97 -14.29 2.45 6.89
N VAL A 98 -14.01 1.17 6.65
CA VAL A 98 -15.03 0.16 6.34
C VAL A 98 -15.01 -1.06 7.25
N GLU A 99 -13.91 -1.30 7.98
CA GLU A 99 -13.76 -2.39 8.95
C GLU A 99 -12.70 -2.00 10.00
N GLU A 100 -12.89 -2.44 11.26
CA GLU A 100 -11.96 -2.23 12.39
C GLU A 100 -11.18 -3.49 12.76
#